data_AF-A0A1G2YNW1-F1
#
_entry.id   AF-A0A1G2YNW1-F1
#
_cell.length_a   1.000
_cell.length_b   1.000
_cell.length_c   1.000
_cell.angle_alpha   90.00
_cell.angle_beta   90.00
_cell.angle_gamma   90.00
#
_symmetry.space_group_name_H-M   'P 1'
#
loop_
_entity.id
_entity.type
_entity.pdbx_description
1 polymer ?
#
loop_
_entity_poly.entity_id
_entity_poly.type
_entity_poly.pdbx_seq_one_letter_code
_entity_poly.pdbx_strand_id
1 'polypeptide(L)'
;MLRQITILSIIVLSFQFIMVTVTSADLIIVTDAEQQVGAGIGYQTDRIDHRFIDELIPDLPQGFGDADLNISLAQYGVSVSGSLASVFEEGRFTAKGSSSASSKWDDYPYEADDVHGGSGVSFVLHFTKGSTQAYLHIIGQISVGMDRYPNLYPEETLAYVRLSTDDGGTLTRLWQVAMDGRDDETSTTFDHGLWLESGQNYVLEAYTESATTAAPEYSELNSRTAAFSLAATVDENDSSNRYFLKDYFSLAEGITWNYIQTYADGHKNYEVFCIGGTEQINDAVTHKRWQFDSGELYNRDYSYESLAWTKEGLKLYKIVYSDGSYSICDPPAIEAPVSIRIGETFKHSCTMTEYNAAGNIMNSSPYGRELTLDGVEDIEVLAGSFTQCLKLSGKFTEEENESQITIWLAPGIGPVKSIFSDNENSELISLTSQGKTYCPAD
;
A
#
# COMPACT_ATOMS: atom_id res chain seq x y z
N MET A 1 19.20 -25.43 -33.19
CA MET A 1 17.96 -26.14 -32.80
C MET A 1 17.88 -26.02 -31.28
N LEU A 2 17.31 -24.92 -30.76
CA LEU A 2 17.17 -24.69 -29.32
C LEU A 2 16.13 -25.68 -28.78
N ARG A 3 16.53 -26.55 -27.87
CA ARG A 3 15.58 -27.33 -27.07
C ARG A 3 15.26 -26.51 -25.82
N GLN A 4 14.07 -25.91 -25.79
CA GLN A 4 13.42 -25.57 -24.53
C GLN A 4 13.17 -26.89 -23.80
N ILE A 5 13.84 -27.07 -22.66
CA ILE A 5 13.47 -28.12 -21.70
C ILE A 5 12.48 -27.46 -20.75
N THR A 6 11.22 -27.83 -20.91
CA THR A 6 10.17 -27.55 -19.94
C THR A 6 10.42 -28.46 -18.74
N ILE A 7 10.85 -27.89 -17.62
CA ILE A 7 10.95 -28.60 -16.34
C ILE A 7 9.53 -28.67 -15.78
N LEU A 8 9.02 -29.90 -15.65
CA LEU A 8 7.72 -30.20 -15.04
C LEU A 8 8.00 -30.64 -13.59
N SER A 9 7.93 -29.69 -12.66
CA SER A 9 7.88 -30.01 -11.23
C SER A 9 6.46 -30.50 -10.91
N ILE A 10 6.30 -31.78 -10.58
CA ILE A 10 5.02 -32.31 -10.07
C ILE A 10 5.01 -32.09 -8.57
N ILE A 11 4.38 -31.00 -8.14
CA ILE A 11 4.00 -30.77 -6.75
C ILE A 11 2.74 -31.60 -6.51
N VAL A 12 2.81 -32.62 -5.65
CA VAL A 12 1.63 -33.37 -5.20
C VAL A 12 1.13 -32.71 -3.92
N LEU A 13 0.07 -31.91 -4.02
CA LEU A 13 -0.62 -31.31 -2.87
C LEU A 13 -1.74 -32.26 -2.42
N SER A 14 -1.67 -32.75 -1.19
CA SER A 14 -2.79 -33.46 -0.54
C SER A 14 -3.63 -32.46 0.24
N PHE A 15 -4.88 -32.26 -0.19
CA PHE A 15 -5.84 -31.40 0.49
C PHE A 15 -6.70 -32.22 1.46
N GLN A 16 -6.69 -31.88 2.75
CA GLN A 16 -7.75 -32.27 3.68
C GLN A 16 -8.38 -31.04 4.32
N PHE A 17 -9.71 -30.94 4.21
CA PHE A 17 -10.50 -29.85 4.73
C PHE A 17 -10.82 -30.10 6.22
N ILE A 18 -10.34 -29.24 7.10
CA ILE A 18 -10.78 -29.19 8.50
C ILE A 18 -11.34 -27.80 8.75
N MET A 19 -12.67 -27.64 8.76
CA MET A 19 -13.29 -26.37 9.14
C MET A 19 -13.21 -26.18 10.67
N VAL A 20 -12.47 -25.18 11.13
CA VAL A 20 -12.52 -24.72 12.54
C VAL A 20 -12.92 -23.25 12.55
N THR A 21 -14.08 -22.97 13.12
CA THR A 21 -14.56 -21.60 13.33
C THR A 21 -13.81 -20.99 14.51
N VAL A 22 -12.84 -20.11 14.25
CA VAL A 22 -12.27 -19.23 15.28
C VAL A 22 -13.26 -18.09 15.49
N THR A 23 -14.10 -18.21 16.52
CA THR A 23 -15.09 -17.17 16.85
C THR A 23 -14.41 -16.02 17.59
N SER A 24 -13.82 -15.08 16.85
CA SER A 24 -13.88 -13.67 17.26
C SER A 24 -15.22 -13.16 16.74
N ALA A 25 -16.19 -12.96 17.64
CA ALA A 25 -17.54 -12.44 17.41
C ALA A 25 -17.83 -12.04 15.93
N ASP A 26 -18.42 -12.94 15.14
CA ASP A 26 -18.99 -12.73 13.78
C ASP A 26 -18.28 -11.80 12.76
N LEU A 27 -17.00 -11.44 12.93
CA LEU A 27 -16.32 -10.48 12.04
C LEU A 27 -15.78 -11.14 10.78
N ILE A 28 -14.93 -12.14 11.00
CA ILE A 28 -14.32 -12.95 9.98
C ILE A 28 -14.40 -14.38 10.41
N ILE A 29 -14.71 -15.22 9.45
CA ILE A 29 -14.70 -16.66 9.56
C ILE A 29 -13.51 -17.09 8.73
N VAL A 30 -12.41 -17.42 9.41
CA VAL A 30 -11.27 -18.03 8.71
C VAL A 30 -11.72 -19.41 8.26
N THR A 31 -11.72 -19.62 6.94
CA THR A 31 -12.20 -20.85 6.31
C THR A 31 -11.08 -21.84 6.07
N ASP A 32 -9.87 -21.33 5.81
CA ASP A 32 -8.68 -22.15 5.58
C ASP A 32 -7.40 -21.36 5.92
N ALA A 33 -6.36 -22.08 6.34
CA ALA A 33 -5.04 -21.53 6.58
C ALA A 33 -3.99 -22.54 6.09
N GLU A 34 -3.26 -22.17 5.05
CA GLU A 34 -2.20 -22.99 4.45
C GLU A 34 -0.83 -22.39 4.81
N GLN A 35 0.02 -23.25 5.36
CA GLN A 35 1.35 -22.88 5.86
C GLN A 35 2.36 -23.87 5.29
N GLN A 36 3.29 -23.38 4.47
CA GLN A 36 4.26 -24.22 3.78
C GLN A 36 5.68 -23.69 3.95
N VAL A 37 6.60 -24.61 4.19
CA VAL A 37 8.04 -24.37 4.09
C VAL A 37 8.62 -25.49 3.24
N GLY A 38 9.31 -25.14 2.16
CA GLY A 38 9.95 -26.06 1.24
C GLY A 38 11.41 -25.70 1.02
N ALA A 39 12.25 -26.71 0.81
CA ALA A 39 13.61 -26.53 0.36
C ALA A 39 14.02 -27.70 -0.54
N GLY A 40 14.91 -27.46 -1.48
CA GLY A 40 15.40 -28.48 -2.40
C GLY A 40 16.82 -28.17 -2.88
N ILE A 41 17.60 -29.23 -3.11
CA ILE A 41 18.93 -29.15 -3.72
C ILE A 41 18.96 -30.13 -4.91
N GLY A 42 19.23 -29.61 -6.10
CA GLY A 42 19.40 -30.38 -7.33
C GLY A 42 20.80 -30.19 -7.92
N TYR A 43 21.26 -31.12 -8.73
CA TYR A 43 22.50 -30.96 -9.48
C TYR A 43 22.40 -31.50 -10.90
N GLN A 44 23.20 -30.91 -11.78
CA GLN A 44 23.39 -31.33 -13.16
C GLN A 44 24.75 -32.02 -13.29
N THR A 45 24.80 -33.07 -14.11
CA THR A 45 26.04 -33.75 -14.48
C THR A 45 26.23 -33.66 -16.00
N ASP A 46 27.47 -33.82 -16.45
CA ASP A 46 27.92 -33.82 -17.86
C ASP A 46 27.22 -34.87 -18.75
N ARG A 47 26.40 -35.74 -18.15
CA ARG A 47 25.68 -36.84 -18.80
C ARG A 47 24.16 -36.68 -18.86
N ILE A 48 23.59 -35.53 -19.25
CA ILE A 48 22.14 -35.32 -19.58
C ILE A 48 21.12 -35.67 -18.45
N ASP A 49 21.50 -36.41 -17.42
CA ASP A 49 20.64 -36.82 -16.32
C ASP A 49 20.69 -35.75 -15.22
N HIS A 50 19.63 -34.94 -15.14
CA HIS A 50 19.33 -34.17 -13.94
C HIS A 50 18.94 -35.15 -12.83
N ARG A 51 19.66 -35.13 -11.71
CA ARG A 51 19.26 -35.85 -10.51
C ARG A 51 18.83 -34.85 -9.45
N PHE A 52 17.54 -34.84 -9.17
CA PHE A 52 16.98 -34.10 -8.04
C PHE A 52 17.01 -34.99 -6.81
N ILE A 53 17.58 -34.47 -5.72
CA ILE A 53 17.36 -35.02 -4.39
C ILE A 53 16.30 -34.12 -3.76
N ASP A 54 15.04 -34.34 -4.13
CA ASP A 54 13.92 -33.67 -3.46
C ASP A 54 13.72 -34.36 -2.11
N GLU A 55 14.25 -33.77 -1.05
CA GLU A 55 13.80 -34.07 0.30
C GLU A 55 12.62 -33.14 0.63
N LEU A 56 11.48 -33.45 0.01
CA LEU A 56 10.21 -32.90 0.48
C LEU A 56 9.95 -33.53 1.84
N ILE A 57 9.79 -32.72 2.89
CA ILE A 57 9.12 -33.16 4.12
C ILE A 57 7.62 -33.00 3.83
N PRO A 58 6.87 -34.06 3.44
CA PRO A 58 5.51 -33.91 2.93
C PRO A 58 4.49 -33.74 4.06
N ASP A 59 4.91 -33.90 5.32
CA ASP A 59 4.02 -33.91 6.48
C ASP A 59 4.35 -32.74 7.41
N LEU A 60 4.05 -31.52 6.97
CA LEU A 60 3.86 -30.40 7.88
C LEU A 60 2.44 -30.48 8.48
N PRO A 61 2.26 -30.13 9.76
CA PRO A 61 0.97 -30.19 10.41
C PRO A 61 -0.05 -29.31 9.66
N GLN A 62 -0.99 -29.96 8.99
CA GLN A 62 -2.19 -29.30 8.47
C GLN A 62 -3.10 -28.98 9.65
N GLY A 63 -3.34 -27.70 9.89
CA GLY A 63 -4.23 -27.27 10.97
C GLY A 63 -4.20 -25.77 11.21
N PHE A 64 -5.31 -25.28 11.76
CA PHE A 64 -5.40 -23.96 12.35
C PHE A 64 -4.56 -23.93 13.62
N GLY A 65 -3.58 -23.02 13.68
CA GLY A 65 -2.79 -22.81 14.87
C GLY A 65 -1.44 -22.16 14.60
N ASP A 66 -0.83 -21.72 15.69
CA ASP A 66 0.53 -21.20 15.67
C ASP A 66 1.45 -22.26 15.05
N ALA A 67 2.18 -21.87 14.01
CA ALA A 67 3.20 -22.72 13.42
C ALA A 67 4.58 -22.17 13.75
N ASP A 68 5.53 -23.09 13.93
CA ASP A 68 6.97 -22.81 13.94
C ASP A 68 7.64 -23.88 13.08
N LEU A 69 7.63 -23.64 11.77
CA LEU A 69 8.12 -24.56 10.75
C LEU A 69 9.53 -24.13 10.38
N ASN A 70 10.47 -25.07 10.38
CA ASN A 70 11.86 -24.81 10.01
C ASN A 70 12.40 -25.98 9.18
N ILE A 71 13.04 -25.68 8.06
CA ILE A 71 13.79 -26.64 7.25
C ILE A 71 15.20 -26.10 6.99
N SER A 72 16.18 -26.99 6.99
CA SER A 72 17.54 -26.67 6.60
C SER A 72 18.15 -27.89 5.91
N LEU A 73 18.66 -27.69 4.69
CA LEU A 73 19.34 -28.71 3.91
C LEU A 73 20.73 -28.17 3.55
N ALA A 74 21.73 -29.03 3.62
CA ALA A 74 23.09 -28.69 3.21
C ALA A 74 23.72 -29.88 2.48
N GLN A 75 24.02 -29.71 1.18
CA GLN A 75 24.65 -30.73 0.36
C GLN A 75 25.38 -30.10 -0.82
N TYR A 76 26.48 -30.71 -1.26
CA TYR A 76 27.25 -30.28 -2.44
C TYR A 76 27.59 -28.79 -2.43
N GLY A 77 28.12 -28.28 -1.31
CA GLY A 77 28.48 -26.87 -1.18
C GLY A 77 27.28 -25.91 -1.19
N VAL A 78 26.04 -26.39 -1.24
CA VAL A 78 24.84 -25.56 -1.19
C VAL A 78 24.15 -25.78 0.15
N SER A 79 23.69 -24.69 0.78
CA SER A 79 22.91 -24.69 2.01
C SER A 79 21.67 -23.82 1.82
N VAL A 80 20.50 -24.41 2.00
CA VAL A 80 19.20 -23.74 1.87
C VAL A 80 18.44 -23.89 3.18
N SER A 81 17.70 -22.85 3.56
CA SER A 81 16.84 -22.90 4.75
C SER A 81 15.54 -22.15 4.52
N GLY A 82 14.49 -22.59 5.18
CA GLY A 82 13.22 -21.88 5.25
C GLY A 82 12.69 -21.91 6.67
N SER A 83 12.05 -20.84 7.10
CA SER A 83 11.38 -20.74 8.39
C SER A 83 10.05 -20.01 8.26
N LEU A 84 9.04 -20.46 8.99
CA LEU A 84 7.74 -19.82 9.10
C LEU A 84 7.27 -19.89 10.54
N ALA A 85 7.08 -18.73 11.14
CA ALA A 85 6.39 -18.59 12.42
C ALA A 85 5.05 -17.89 12.19
N SER A 86 3.96 -18.43 12.71
CA SER A 86 2.66 -17.77 12.70
C SER A 86 2.01 -17.82 14.08
N VAL A 87 1.18 -16.83 14.38
CA VAL A 87 0.38 -16.78 15.60
C VAL A 87 -1.04 -16.33 15.25
N PHE A 88 -2.03 -17.07 15.73
CA PHE A 88 -3.45 -16.75 15.58
C PHE A 88 -4.06 -16.34 16.92
N GLU A 89 -4.45 -15.07 17.01
CA GLU A 89 -5.15 -14.47 18.14
C GLU A 89 -6.60 -14.16 17.73
N GLU A 90 -7.46 -13.90 18.70
CA GLU A 90 -8.82 -13.44 18.42
C GLU A 90 -8.78 -12.10 17.66
N GLY A 91 -9.35 -12.06 16.45
CA GLY A 91 -9.35 -10.85 15.61
C GLY A 91 -7.97 -10.44 15.11
N ARG A 92 -6.92 -11.26 15.25
CA ARG A 92 -5.57 -10.88 14.84
C ARG A 92 -4.76 -12.10 14.42
N PHE A 93 -3.99 -11.95 13.36
CA PHE A 93 -3.03 -12.97 12.97
C PHE A 93 -1.70 -12.32 12.58
N THR A 94 -0.62 -13.00 12.94
CA THR A 94 0.74 -12.56 12.60
C THR A 94 1.47 -13.71 11.93
N ALA A 95 2.28 -13.39 10.93
CA ALA A 95 3.13 -14.37 10.25
C ALA A 95 4.49 -13.76 9.93
N LYS A 96 5.54 -14.52 10.17
CA LYS A 96 6.93 -14.17 9.84
C LYS A 96 7.53 -15.34 9.09
N GLY A 97 7.92 -15.12 7.85
CA GLY A 97 8.57 -16.12 7.03
C GLY A 97 9.93 -15.63 6.56
N SER A 98 10.88 -16.55 6.43
CA SER A 98 12.13 -16.26 5.74
C SER A 98 12.62 -17.49 4.98
N SER A 99 13.09 -17.26 3.76
CA SER A 99 13.81 -18.21 2.92
C SER A 99 15.24 -17.73 2.74
N SER A 100 16.19 -18.64 2.79
CA SER A 100 17.58 -18.38 2.41
C SER A 100 18.13 -19.50 1.55
N ALA A 101 19.02 -19.12 0.64
CA ALA A 101 19.79 -20.03 -0.19
C ALA A 101 21.21 -19.49 -0.28
N SER A 102 22.18 -20.32 0.07
CA SER A 102 23.60 -19.98 0.01
C SER A 102 24.39 -21.09 -0.65
N SER A 103 25.43 -20.73 -1.39
CA SER A 103 26.35 -21.67 -2.00
C SER A 103 27.79 -21.27 -1.72
N LYS A 104 28.56 -22.22 -1.22
CA LYS A 104 30.00 -22.13 -0.99
C LYS A 104 30.64 -23.52 -1.15
N TRP A 105 31.52 -23.64 -2.13
CA TRP A 105 32.32 -24.84 -2.34
C TRP A 105 33.59 -24.80 -1.49
N ASP A 106 33.66 -25.66 -0.47
CA ASP A 106 34.93 -25.90 0.24
C ASP A 106 35.81 -26.94 -0.49
N ASP A 107 35.20 -27.95 -1.13
CA ASP A 107 35.87 -28.96 -1.96
C ASP A 107 34.96 -29.39 -3.14
N TYR A 108 35.54 -29.54 -4.33
CA TYR A 108 34.84 -29.82 -5.59
C TYR A 108 34.43 -31.31 -5.71
N PRO A 109 33.13 -31.66 -5.81
CA PRO A 109 32.71 -32.99 -6.19
C PRO A 109 32.91 -33.16 -7.70
N TYR A 110 33.78 -34.10 -8.08
CA TYR A 110 34.22 -34.32 -9.48
C TYR A 110 33.08 -34.68 -10.47
N GLU A 111 31.85 -34.83 -10.00
CA GLU A 111 30.72 -35.39 -10.75
C GLU A 111 29.59 -34.39 -11.03
N ALA A 112 29.61 -33.18 -10.46
CA ALA A 112 28.55 -32.18 -10.67
C ALA A 112 29.09 -30.97 -11.48
N ASP A 113 28.35 -30.62 -12.53
CA ASP A 113 28.60 -29.46 -13.39
C ASP A 113 27.94 -28.19 -12.85
N ASP A 114 26.76 -28.32 -12.24
CA ASP A 114 26.01 -27.21 -11.62
C ASP A 114 25.22 -27.77 -10.43
N VAL A 115 25.12 -27.01 -9.34
CA VAL A 115 24.23 -27.32 -8.22
C VAL A 115 23.27 -26.17 -7.99
N HIS A 116 21.98 -26.46 -7.92
CA HIS A 116 20.94 -25.50 -7.63
C HIS A 116 20.36 -25.78 -6.25
N GLY A 117 20.18 -24.74 -5.45
CA GLY A 117 19.44 -24.81 -4.19
C GLY A 117 18.34 -23.78 -4.16
N GLY A 118 17.15 -24.16 -3.72
CA GLY A 118 16.03 -23.26 -3.52
C GLY A 118 15.38 -23.47 -2.16
N SER A 119 14.80 -22.41 -1.62
CA SER A 119 13.86 -22.47 -0.51
C SER A 119 12.68 -21.54 -0.76
N GLY A 120 11.51 -21.95 -0.27
CA GLY A 120 10.26 -21.21 -0.40
C GLY A 120 9.46 -21.28 0.89
N VAL A 121 8.82 -20.17 1.25
CA VAL A 121 7.91 -20.09 2.40
C VAL A 121 6.61 -19.46 1.94
N SER A 122 5.49 -20.07 2.29
CA SER A 122 4.15 -19.57 1.98
C SER A 122 3.26 -19.58 3.22
N PHE A 123 2.52 -18.50 3.39
CA PHE A 123 1.42 -18.36 4.33
C PHE A 123 0.21 -17.86 3.55
N VAL A 124 -0.87 -18.65 3.51
CA VAL A 124 -2.11 -18.30 2.82
C VAL A 124 -3.26 -18.40 3.81
N LEU A 125 -4.01 -17.33 3.95
CA LEU A 125 -5.18 -17.27 4.80
C LEU A 125 -6.42 -17.03 3.96
N HIS A 126 -7.36 -17.98 3.99
CA HIS A 126 -8.69 -17.80 3.43
C HIS A 126 -9.67 -17.42 4.54
N PHE A 127 -10.40 -16.33 4.32
CA PHE A 127 -11.42 -15.90 5.27
C PHE A 127 -12.60 -15.23 4.57
N THR A 128 -13.78 -15.39 5.16
CA THR A 128 -14.99 -14.71 4.73
C THR A 128 -15.36 -13.70 5.81
N LYS A 129 -15.85 -12.53 5.42
CA LYS A 129 -16.47 -11.63 6.40
C LYS A 129 -17.78 -12.23 6.92
N GLY A 130 -17.99 -12.18 8.24
CA GLY A 130 -19.26 -12.53 8.85
C GLY A 130 -20.31 -11.41 8.71
N SER A 131 -21.27 -11.35 9.63
CA SER A 131 -22.42 -10.45 9.49
C SER A 131 -22.11 -9.00 9.91
N THR A 132 -21.11 -8.80 10.77
CA THR A 132 -20.68 -7.50 11.29
C THR A 132 -19.73 -6.80 10.31
N GLN A 133 -19.79 -5.47 10.24
CA GLN A 133 -18.81 -4.70 9.46
C GLN A 133 -17.40 -4.89 10.03
N ALA A 134 -16.47 -5.32 9.19
CA ALA A 134 -15.10 -5.64 9.57
C ALA A 134 -14.12 -4.80 8.76
N TYR A 135 -13.08 -4.32 9.44
CA TYR A 135 -11.96 -3.61 8.82
C TYR A 135 -10.70 -4.45 8.99
N LEU A 136 -10.02 -4.71 7.88
CA LEU A 136 -8.75 -5.42 7.86
C LEU A 136 -7.61 -4.40 7.79
N HIS A 137 -6.78 -4.37 8.82
CA HIS A 137 -5.54 -3.61 8.86
C HIS A 137 -4.36 -4.57 8.70
N ILE A 138 -3.50 -4.34 7.71
CA ILE A 138 -2.33 -5.16 7.41
C ILE A 138 -1.09 -4.27 7.48
N ILE A 139 -0.18 -4.58 8.39
CA ILE A 139 1.11 -3.89 8.53
C ILE A 139 2.24 -4.89 8.44
N GLY A 140 3.40 -4.44 7.94
CA GLY A 140 4.54 -5.33 7.87
C GLY A 140 5.73 -4.80 7.10
N GLN A 141 6.63 -5.72 6.79
CA GLN A 141 7.86 -5.48 6.05
C GLN A 141 8.15 -6.70 5.18
N ILE A 142 8.64 -6.45 3.97
CA ILE A 142 9.32 -7.47 3.16
C ILE A 142 10.75 -7.01 2.88
N SER A 143 11.65 -7.96 2.70
CA SER A 143 13.04 -7.70 2.36
C SER A 143 13.57 -8.79 1.44
N VAL A 144 14.47 -8.39 0.54
CA VAL A 144 15.30 -9.28 -0.27
C VAL A 144 16.75 -8.84 -0.12
N GLY A 145 17.63 -9.81 0.12
CA GLY A 145 19.05 -9.60 0.35
C GLY A 145 19.87 -10.43 -0.62
N MET A 146 20.94 -9.82 -1.13
CA MET A 146 21.95 -10.50 -1.94
C MET A 146 23.34 -10.08 -1.45
N ASP A 147 24.16 -11.06 -1.07
CA ASP A 147 25.59 -10.85 -0.94
C ASP A 147 26.23 -11.02 -2.32
N ARG A 148 26.43 -9.90 -3.03
CA ARG A 148 26.92 -9.90 -4.42
C ARG A 148 28.41 -10.22 -4.54
N TYR A 149 28.72 -11.05 -5.53
CA TYR A 149 29.92 -10.94 -6.37
C TYR A 149 29.51 -10.57 -7.81
N PRO A 150 30.30 -9.75 -8.55
CA PRO A 150 29.89 -9.05 -9.77
C PRO A 150 29.60 -9.92 -11.02
N ASN A 151 29.72 -11.24 -10.93
CA ASN A 151 29.70 -12.14 -12.10
C ASN A 151 28.54 -13.14 -12.13
N LEU A 152 27.50 -12.97 -11.30
CA LEU A 152 26.40 -13.94 -11.20
C LEU A 152 25.22 -13.58 -12.11
N TYR A 153 24.59 -14.61 -12.67
CA TYR A 153 23.34 -14.50 -13.39
C TYR A 153 22.20 -14.04 -12.46
N PRO A 154 21.19 -13.33 -12.97
CA PRO A 154 20.00 -13.00 -12.19
C PRO A 154 19.27 -14.30 -11.84
N GLU A 155 19.32 -14.68 -10.56
CA GLU A 155 18.53 -15.77 -10.02
C GLU A 155 17.36 -15.20 -9.23
N GLU A 156 16.29 -15.98 -9.14
CA GLU A 156 15.02 -15.54 -8.60
C GLU A 156 15.11 -15.41 -7.08
N THR A 157 14.85 -14.21 -6.58
CA THR A 157 14.67 -13.93 -5.16
C THR A 157 13.47 -13.02 -5.05
N LEU A 158 12.41 -13.50 -4.41
CA LEU A 158 11.11 -12.83 -4.41
C LEU A 158 10.59 -12.78 -2.99
N ALA A 159 10.02 -11.64 -2.61
CA ALA A 159 9.17 -11.53 -1.43
C ALA A 159 7.91 -10.76 -1.81
N TYR A 160 6.73 -11.22 -1.40
CA TYR A 160 5.49 -10.45 -1.55
C TYR A 160 4.48 -10.71 -0.46
N VAL A 161 3.59 -9.74 -0.28
CA VAL A 161 2.33 -9.87 0.45
C VAL A 161 1.21 -9.39 -0.47
N ARG A 162 0.13 -10.16 -0.56
CA ARG A 162 -1.00 -9.91 -1.47
C ARG A 162 -2.33 -10.16 -0.78
N LEU A 163 -3.28 -9.26 -1.00
CA LEU A 163 -4.69 -9.47 -0.67
C LEU A 163 -5.52 -9.58 -1.95
N SER A 164 -6.35 -10.61 -2.04
CA SER A 164 -7.25 -10.86 -3.16
C SER A 164 -8.66 -11.16 -2.67
N THR A 165 -9.67 -10.93 -3.50
CA THR A 165 -10.99 -11.56 -3.36
C THR A 165 -11.01 -12.89 -4.12
N ASP A 166 -11.80 -13.85 -3.63
CA ASP A 166 -12.11 -15.11 -4.31
C ASP A 166 -13.59 -15.15 -4.70
N ASP A 167 -13.88 -15.05 -5.99
CA ASP A 167 -15.22 -15.20 -6.56
C ASP A 167 -15.31 -16.55 -7.31
N GLY A 168 -15.63 -17.61 -6.57
CA GLY A 168 -15.84 -18.94 -7.13
C GLY A 168 -14.60 -19.58 -7.77
N GLY A 169 -13.41 -19.34 -7.20
CA GLY A 169 -12.12 -19.84 -7.66
C GLY A 169 -11.35 -18.84 -8.54
N THR A 170 -11.92 -17.67 -8.82
CA THR A 170 -11.21 -16.60 -9.53
C THR A 170 -10.68 -15.58 -8.53
N LEU A 171 -9.36 -15.51 -8.40
CA LEU A 171 -8.70 -14.55 -7.53
C LEU A 171 -8.58 -13.18 -8.23
N THR A 172 -9.20 -12.16 -7.65
CA THR A 172 -9.04 -10.76 -8.08
C THR A 172 -8.16 -10.01 -7.08
N ARG A 173 -7.02 -9.50 -7.54
CA ARG A 173 -6.06 -8.79 -6.70
C ARG A 173 -6.63 -7.43 -6.26
N LEU A 174 -6.73 -7.22 -4.96
CA LEU A 174 -7.12 -5.93 -4.36
C LEU A 174 -5.89 -5.08 -4.05
N TRP A 175 -4.85 -5.72 -3.51
CA TRP A 175 -3.64 -5.05 -3.07
C TRP A 175 -2.44 -6.00 -3.10
N GLN A 176 -1.25 -5.47 -3.37
CA GLN A 176 0.00 -6.22 -3.32
C GLN A 176 1.18 -5.30 -3.06
N VAL A 177 2.13 -5.77 -2.26
CA VAL A 177 3.49 -5.24 -2.18
C VAL A 177 4.44 -6.39 -2.52
N ALA A 178 5.38 -6.16 -3.43
CA ALA A 178 6.32 -7.18 -3.90
C ALA A 178 7.71 -6.60 -4.13
N MET A 179 8.74 -7.41 -3.92
CA MET A 179 10.15 -7.09 -4.17
C MET A 179 10.81 -8.23 -4.95
N ASP A 180 11.49 -7.87 -6.03
CA ASP A 180 12.33 -8.76 -6.83
C ASP A 180 13.80 -8.39 -6.54
N GLY A 181 14.56 -9.36 -6.04
CA GLY A 181 15.95 -9.22 -5.60
C GLY A 181 16.93 -9.13 -6.77
N ARG A 182 16.83 -8.07 -7.56
CA ARG A 182 17.81 -7.77 -8.63
C ARG A 182 18.95 -6.89 -8.18
N ASP A 183 18.79 -6.16 -7.08
CA ASP A 183 19.77 -5.22 -6.52
C ASP A 183 20.15 -5.55 -5.06
N ASP A 184 21.17 -4.86 -4.54
CA ASP A 184 21.69 -5.02 -3.18
C ASP A 184 20.56 -4.98 -2.12
N GLU A 185 20.83 -5.44 -0.89
CA GLU A 185 19.83 -5.60 0.17
C GLU A 185 18.82 -4.44 0.22
N THR A 186 17.56 -4.76 -0.10
CA THR A 186 16.47 -3.81 -0.15
C THR A 186 15.34 -4.29 0.76
N SER A 187 14.76 -3.35 1.51
CA SER A 187 13.57 -3.63 2.32
C SER A 187 12.53 -2.54 2.14
N THR A 188 11.26 -2.92 2.29
CA THR A 188 10.14 -1.96 2.28
C THR A 188 9.13 -2.32 3.35
N THR A 189 8.62 -1.29 4.03
CA THR A 189 7.52 -1.42 5.00
C THR A 189 6.20 -1.10 4.33
N PHE A 190 5.12 -1.73 4.78
CA PHE A 190 3.78 -1.46 4.27
C PHE A 190 2.76 -1.30 5.40
N ASP A 191 1.74 -0.49 5.12
CA ASP A 191 0.58 -0.22 5.96
C ASP A 191 -0.64 -0.11 5.03
N HIS A 192 -1.48 -1.14 5.05
CA HIS A 192 -2.63 -1.27 4.18
C HIS A 192 -3.90 -1.54 4.96
N GLY A 193 -5.00 -1.05 4.44
CA GLY A 193 -6.25 -0.93 5.13
C GLY A 193 -7.41 -1.11 4.18
N LEU A 194 -8.34 -2.02 4.49
CA LEU A 194 -9.48 -2.32 3.63
C LEU A 194 -10.73 -2.65 4.44
N TRP A 195 -11.87 -2.08 4.03
CA TRP A 195 -13.19 -2.53 4.47
C TRP A 195 -13.58 -3.82 3.78
N LEU A 196 -13.98 -4.82 4.57
CA LEU A 196 -14.42 -6.09 4.04
C LEU A 196 -15.91 -6.01 3.64
N GLU A 197 -16.24 -6.59 2.49
CA GLU A 197 -17.59 -6.71 1.95
C GLU A 197 -18.28 -7.97 2.49
N SER A 198 -19.58 -7.86 2.77
CA SER A 198 -20.35 -8.96 3.37
C SER A 198 -20.49 -10.12 2.39
N GLY A 199 -20.20 -11.34 2.85
CA GLY A 199 -20.29 -12.55 2.02
C GLY A 199 -19.16 -12.71 1.00
N GLN A 200 -18.20 -11.79 0.94
CA GLN A 200 -17.04 -11.89 0.07
C GLN A 200 -15.97 -12.77 0.73
N ASN A 201 -15.38 -13.67 -0.06
CA ASN A 201 -14.21 -14.45 0.33
C ASN A 201 -12.94 -13.67 -0.01
N TYR A 202 -11.96 -13.75 0.90
CA TYR A 202 -10.68 -13.10 0.80
C TYR A 202 -9.55 -14.12 0.94
N VAL A 203 -8.44 -13.82 0.26
CA VAL A 203 -7.20 -14.58 0.34
C VAL A 203 -6.06 -13.61 0.64
N LEU A 204 -5.40 -13.80 1.78
CA LEU A 204 -4.17 -13.09 2.11
C LEU A 204 -2.99 -14.04 2.00
N GLU A 205 -2.10 -13.72 1.08
CA GLU A 205 -0.91 -14.51 0.75
C GLU A 205 0.34 -13.73 1.18
N ALA A 206 1.26 -14.41 1.86
CA ALA A 206 2.63 -13.97 2.03
C ALA A 206 3.58 -15.06 1.56
N TYR A 207 4.58 -14.67 0.77
CA TYR A 207 5.45 -15.60 0.09
C TYR A 207 6.87 -15.08 0.01
N THR A 208 7.84 -15.95 0.23
CA THR A 208 9.24 -15.71 -0.09
C THR A 208 9.83 -16.89 -0.85
N GLU A 209 10.74 -16.58 -1.77
CA GLU A 209 11.56 -17.56 -2.49
C GLU A 209 13.00 -17.07 -2.58
N SER A 210 13.94 -18.00 -2.46
CA SER A 210 15.35 -17.73 -2.64
C SER A 210 15.99 -18.93 -3.33
N ALA A 211 16.62 -18.70 -4.48
CA ALA A 211 17.30 -19.74 -5.24
C ALA A 211 18.74 -19.32 -5.57
N THR A 212 19.69 -20.25 -5.48
CA THR A 212 21.08 -20.05 -5.86
C THR A 212 21.59 -21.20 -6.74
N THR A 213 22.47 -20.88 -7.66
CA THR A 213 23.25 -21.83 -8.47
C THR A 213 24.71 -21.66 -8.14
N ALA A 214 25.35 -22.80 -7.91
CA ALA A 214 26.77 -22.90 -7.66
C ALA A 214 27.39 -23.57 -8.90
N ALA A 215 28.07 -22.76 -9.72
CA ALA A 215 28.91 -23.29 -10.78
C ALA A 215 30.32 -23.56 -10.21
N PRO A 216 30.93 -24.72 -10.48
CA PRO A 216 32.16 -25.17 -9.82
C PRO A 216 33.40 -24.32 -10.11
N GLU A 217 33.33 -23.49 -11.15
CA GLU A 217 34.34 -22.49 -11.51
C GLU A 217 34.32 -21.24 -10.61
N TYR A 218 33.33 -21.12 -9.71
CA TYR A 218 33.22 -20.05 -8.73
C TYR A 218 33.34 -20.61 -7.30
N SER A 219 34.44 -20.28 -6.62
CA SER A 219 34.64 -20.61 -5.20
C SER A 219 34.08 -19.54 -4.24
N GLU A 220 33.41 -18.52 -4.79
CA GLU A 220 32.89 -17.39 -4.04
C GLU A 220 31.57 -17.77 -3.36
N LEU A 221 31.34 -17.22 -2.16
CA LEU A 221 30.07 -17.39 -1.45
C LEU A 221 29.00 -16.59 -2.18
N ASN A 222 27.95 -17.26 -2.63
CA ASN A 222 26.73 -16.60 -3.11
C ASN A 222 25.65 -16.83 -2.06
N SER A 223 25.11 -15.76 -1.49
CA SER A 223 24.04 -15.85 -0.49
C SER A 223 22.87 -14.97 -0.88
N ARG A 224 21.68 -15.55 -0.82
CA ARG A 224 20.40 -14.91 -1.14
C ARG A 224 19.44 -15.15 0.00
N THR A 225 18.74 -14.10 0.37
CA THR A 225 17.73 -14.13 1.42
C THR A 225 16.48 -13.40 0.97
N ALA A 226 15.33 -13.93 1.34
CA ALA A 226 14.05 -13.24 1.22
C ALA A 226 13.29 -13.44 2.52
N ALA A 227 12.65 -12.39 3.00
CA ALA A 227 11.88 -12.46 4.23
C ALA A 227 10.62 -11.60 4.15
N PHE A 228 9.61 -12.02 4.91
CA PHE A 228 8.42 -11.25 5.20
C PHE A 228 8.12 -11.26 6.70
N SER A 229 7.59 -10.15 7.19
CA SER A 229 6.95 -10.06 8.50
C SER A 229 5.65 -9.31 8.31
N LEU A 230 4.51 -9.94 8.61
CA LEU A 230 3.21 -9.33 8.55
C LEU A 230 2.47 -9.49 9.88
N ALA A 231 1.71 -8.47 10.23
CA ALA A 231 0.67 -8.54 11.24
C ALA A 231 -0.59 -7.99 10.60
N ALA A 232 -1.69 -8.72 10.75
CA ALA A 232 -2.98 -8.28 10.31
C ALA A 232 -3.97 -8.39 11.46
N THR A 233 -4.72 -7.31 11.65
CA THR A 233 -5.75 -7.21 12.68
C THR A 233 -7.08 -6.99 11.98
N VAL A 234 -8.06 -7.81 12.36
CA VAL A 234 -9.46 -7.62 12.04
C VAL A 234 -10.17 -7.21 13.31
N ASP A 235 -10.42 -5.92 13.42
CA ASP A 235 -11.04 -5.37 14.61
C ASP A 235 -12.57 -5.45 14.50
N GLU A 236 -13.19 -5.95 15.59
CA GLU A 236 -14.61 -5.76 15.82
C GLU A 236 -14.76 -4.28 15.99
N ASN A 237 -15.64 -3.77 15.17
CA ASN A 237 -15.73 -2.38 15.01
C ASN A 237 -16.37 -1.79 16.31
N ASP A 238 -15.54 -1.25 17.23
CA ASP A 238 -15.75 0.10 17.80
C ASP A 238 -15.20 1.18 16.81
N SER A 239 -14.89 0.75 15.58
CA SER A 239 -14.56 1.55 14.40
C SER A 239 -15.78 2.09 13.67
N SER A 240 -16.94 2.25 14.34
CA SER A 240 -18.21 2.60 13.66
C SER A 240 -18.16 4.07 13.26
N ASN A 241 -17.06 4.68 13.70
CA ASN A 241 -16.71 6.05 13.65
C ASN A 241 -15.30 6.27 13.09
N ARG A 242 -14.46 5.26 12.76
CA ARG A 242 -13.09 5.51 12.20
C ARG A 242 -13.10 5.48 10.68
N TYR A 243 -12.63 6.55 10.04
CA TYR A 243 -12.62 6.70 8.59
C TYR A 243 -11.22 7.05 8.07
N PHE A 244 -10.81 6.42 6.97
CA PHE A 244 -9.55 6.68 6.30
C PHE A 244 -9.73 7.79 5.28
N LEU A 245 -9.08 8.93 5.49
CA LEU A 245 -9.35 10.12 4.68
C LEU A 245 -8.84 10.00 3.24
N LYS A 246 -7.91 9.07 2.96
CA LYS A 246 -7.49 8.72 1.58
C LYS A 246 -8.64 8.16 0.74
N ASP A 247 -9.60 7.48 1.36
CA ASP A 247 -10.77 6.92 0.68
C ASP A 247 -11.78 8.01 0.32
N TYR A 248 -11.63 9.20 0.91
CA TYR A 248 -12.50 10.36 0.73
C TYR A 248 -11.84 11.51 -0.01
N PHE A 249 -10.53 11.49 -0.20
CA PHE A 249 -9.78 12.55 -0.89
C PHE A 249 -8.79 11.92 -1.89
N SER A 250 -9.26 11.77 -3.12
CA SER A 250 -8.50 11.14 -4.20
C SER A 250 -7.49 12.11 -4.82
N LEU A 251 -6.27 11.64 -5.01
CA LEU A 251 -5.25 12.29 -5.85
C LEU A 251 -5.14 11.63 -7.24
N ALA A 252 -6.16 10.90 -7.67
CA ALA A 252 -6.18 10.31 -9.00
C ALA A 252 -6.35 11.39 -10.07
N GLU A 253 -5.51 11.33 -11.10
CA GLU A 253 -5.57 12.25 -12.24
C GLU A 253 -6.87 12.09 -13.05
N GLY A 254 -7.27 13.15 -13.74
CA GLY A 254 -8.46 13.15 -14.62
C GLY A 254 -9.79 13.28 -13.89
N ILE A 255 -9.75 13.61 -12.60
CA ILE A 255 -10.92 14.05 -11.83
C ILE A 255 -11.01 15.57 -11.90
N THR A 256 -12.20 16.09 -12.17
CA THR A 256 -12.49 17.52 -12.15
C THR A 256 -13.75 17.80 -11.35
N TRP A 257 -13.63 18.72 -10.42
CA TRP A 257 -14.72 19.22 -9.59
C TRP A 257 -15.07 20.63 -10.02
N ASN A 258 -16.36 20.87 -10.23
CA ASN A 258 -16.87 22.21 -10.52
C ASN A 258 -17.75 22.61 -9.33
N TYR A 259 -17.44 23.74 -8.72
CA TYR A 259 -18.18 24.28 -7.59
C TYR A 259 -18.86 25.60 -7.95
N ILE A 260 -19.95 25.87 -7.24
CA ILE A 260 -20.51 27.21 -7.13
C ILE A 260 -20.24 27.72 -5.72
N GLN A 261 -19.46 28.78 -5.63
CA GLN A 261 -19.28 29.54 -4.40
C GLN A 261 -20.39 30.59 -4.30
N THR A 262 -20.97 30.76 -3.13
CA THR A 262 -21.96 31.79 -2.82
C THR A 262 -21.49 32.54 -1.58
N TYR A 263 -21.24 33.84 -1.72
CA TYR A 263 -20.80 34.72 -0.64
C TYR A 263 -21.99 35.27 0.16
N ALA A 264 -21.71 35.87 1.31
CA ALA A 264 -22.72 36.42 2.21
C ALA A 264 -23.62 37.50 1.58
N ASP A 265 -23.12 38.23 0.59
CA ASP A 265 -23.88 39.26 -0.16
C ASP A 265 -24.74 38.67 -1.31
N GLY A 266 -24.70 37.35 -1.50
CA GLY A 266 -25.39 36.63 -2.56
C GLY A 266 -24.66 36.63 -3.91
N HIS A 267 -23.46 37.23 -3.99
CA HIS A 267 -22.59 37.07 -5.14
C HIS A 267 -22.21 35.59 -5.31
N LYS A 268 -22.03 35.17 -6.56
CA LYS A 268 -21.67 33.80 -6.90
C LYS A 268 -20.42 33.78 -7.77
N ASN A 269 -19.50 32.90 -7.42
CA ASN A 269 -18.30 32.58 -8.19
C ASN A 269 -18.33 31.11 -8.62
N TYR A 270 -17.71 30.81 -9.76
CA TYR A 270 -17.56 29.45 -10.26
C TYR A 270 -16.10 29.05 -10.12
N GLU A 271 -15.84 27.91 -9.49
CA GLU A 271 -14.51 27.39 -9.33
C GLU A 271 -14.38 26.01 -9.94
N VAL A 272 -13.23 25.75 -10.53
CA VAL A 272 -12.88 24.44 -11.07
C VAL A 272 -11.62 23.95 -10.38
N PHE A 273 -11.66 22.71 -9.90
CA PHE A 273 -10.49 22.01 -9.39
C PHE A 273 -10.19 20.79 -10.26
N CYS A 274 -8.91 20.50 -10.51
CA CYS A 274 -8.47 19.25 -11.14
C CYS A 274 -7.23 18.68 -10.46
N ILE A 275 -7.05 17.36 -10.51
CA ILE A 275 -5.75 16.74 -10.26
C ILE A 275 -5.08 16.45 -11.61
N GLY A 276 -3.87 16.96 -11.82
CA GLY A 276 -3.13 16.67 -13.04
C GLY A 276 -1.66 17.09 -12.96
N GLY A 277 -0.78 16.16 -13.33
CA GLY A 277 0.65 16.39 -13.31
C GLY A 277 1.25 16.17 -11.92
N THR A 278 2.55 15.93 -11.92
CA THR A 278 3.34 15.72 -10.71
C THR A 278 4.50 16.69 -10.63
N GLU A 279 5.00 16.94 -9.42
CA GLU A 279 6.29 17.58 -9.22
C GLU A 279 7.07 16.94 -8.07
N GLN A 280 8.39 16.86 -8.24
CA GLN A 280 9.31 16.43 -7.19
C GLN A 280 9.61 17.64 -6.28
N ILE A 281 9.24 17.55 -5.01
CA ILE A 281 9.58 18.55 -3.99
C ILE A 281 10.32 17.84 -2.88
N ASN A 282 11.58 18.21 -2.65
CA ASN A 282 12.51 17.47 -1.81
C ASN A 282 12.55 15.99 -2.25
N ASP A 283 12.29 15.06 -1.34
CA ASP A 283 12.31 13.62 -1.60
C ASP A 283 10.91 13.03 -1.91
N ALA A 284 9.88 13.87 -2.09
CA ALA A 284 8.51 13.43 -2.37
C ALA A 284 8.07 13.75 -3.81
N VAL A 285 7.47 12.75 -4.47
CA VAL A 285 6.65 12.97 -5.68
C VAL A 285 5.27 13.44 -5.22
N THR A 286 4.88 14.63 -5.64
CA THR A 286 3.60 15.26 -5.29
C THR A 286 2.69 15.36 -6.50
N HIS A 287 1.37 15.35 -6.29
CA HIS A 287 0.35 15.61 -7.29
C HIS A 287 -0.10 17.07 -7.21
N LYS A 288 -0.32 17.70 -8.36
CA LYS A 288 -0.82 19.07 -8.42
C LYS A 288 -2.34 19.08 -8.40
N ARG A 289 -2.92 19.71 -7.38
CA ARG A 289 -4.33 20.08 -7.31
C ARG A 289 -4.47 21.52 -7.78
N TRP A 290 -4.97 21.69 -9.00
CA TRP A 290 -5.19 22.99 -9.61
C TRP A 290 -6.51 23.59 -9.16
N GLN A 291 -6.56 24.92 -9.09
CA GLN A 291 -7.76 25.73 -8.88
C GLN A 291 -7.81 26.82 -9.96
N PHE A 292 -8.99 27.00 -10.55
CA PHE A 292 -9.28 28.02 -11.55
C PHE A 292 -10.47 28.85 -11.11
N ASP A 293 -10.29 30.16 -11.05
CA ASP A 293 -11.37 31.11 -10.78
C ASP A 293 -12.20 31.36 -12.05
N SER A 294 -13.48 31.69 -11.88
CA SER A 294 -14.44 32.08 -12.94
C SER A 294 -14.80 31.01 -13.98
N GLY A 295 -14.35 29.76 -13.81
CA GLY A 295 -14.65 28.66 -14.74
C GLY A 295 -13.94 28.76 -16.10
N GLU A 296 -13.07 29.75 -16.31
CA GLU A 296 -12.29 29.90 -17.54
C GLU A 296 -10.96 29.14 -17.42
N LEU A 297 -10.92 27.87 -17.84
CA LEU A 297 -9.69 27.06 -17.95
C LEU A 297 -8.59 27.68 -18.82
N TYR A 298 -8.92 28.71 -19.60
CA TYR A 298 -8.00 29.41 -20.51
C TYR A 298 -7.43 30.71 -19.95
N ASN A 299 -7.94 31.17 -18.80
CA ASN A 299 -7.39 32.36 -18.17
C ASN A 299 -6.13 32.00 -17.36
N ARG A 300 -5.17 32.92 -17.29
CA ARG A 300 -3.88 32.70 -16.62
C ARG A 300 -3.99 32.76 -15.09
N ASP A 301 -5.18 33.04 -14.58
CA ASP A 301 -5.46 33.16 -13.15
C ASP A 301 -5.73 31.77 -12.56
N TYR A 302 -4.65 31.00 -12.38
CA TYR A 302 -4.70 29.68 -11.75
C TYR A 302 -3.81 29.64 -10.52
N SER A 303 -4.16 28.79 -9.57
CA SER A 303 -3.29 28.38 -8.48
C SER A 303 -3.19 26.86 -8.45
N TYR A 304 -2.17 26.31 -7.77
CA TYR A 304 -2.15 24.89 -7.48
C TYR A 304 -1.47 24.56 -6.16
N GLU A 305 -1.93 23.48 -5.55
CA GLU A 305 -1.35 22.87 -4.36
C GLU A 305 -0.58 21.60 -4.75
N SER A 306 0.58 21.38 -4.14
CA SER A 306 1.38 20.16 -4.31
C SER A 306 1.18 19.23 -3.13
N LEU A 307 0.44 18.14 -3.37
CA LEU A 307 -0.08 17.24 -2.35
C LEU A 307 0.49 15.82 -2.48
N ALA A 308 0.72 15.13 -1.37
CA ALA A 308 1.02 13.69 -1.39
C ALA A 308 0.44 12.96 -0.18
N TRP A 309 -0.11 11.76 -0.41
CA TRP A 309 -0.44 10.84 0.67
C TRP A 309 0.84 10.19 1.20
N THR A 310 1.06 10.26 2.50
CA THR A 310 2.17 9.62 3.22
C THR A 310 1.64 8.78 4.38
N LYS A 311 2.52 8.06 5.08
CA LYS A 311 2.17 7.33 6.30
C LYS A 311 1.65 8.22 7.44
N GLU A 312 1.85 9.53 7.36
CA GLU A 312 1.38 10.50 8.37
C GLU A 312 0.04 11.15 7.98
N GLY A 313 -0.35 11.08 6.71
CA GLY A 313 -1.55 11.71 6.18
C GLY A 313 -1.34 12.37 4.81
N LEU A 314 -2.33 13.15 4.39
CA LEU A 314 -2.24 14.02 3.21
C LEU A 314 -1.36 15.21 3.58
N LYS A 315 -0.25 15.37 2.88
CA LYS A 315 0.69 16.46 3.11
C LYS A 315 0.62 17.50 2.00
N LEU A 316 0.64 18.77 2.40
CA LEU A 316 0.84 19.94 1.54
C LEU A 316 2.30 20.37 1.62
N TYR A 317 2.95 20.41 0.46
CA TYR A 317 4.36 20.78 0.34
C TYR A 317 4.53 22.23 -0.13
N LYS A 318 3.68 22.64 -1.08
CA LYS A 318 3.83 23.92 -1.79
C LYS A 318 2.49 24.40 -2.35
N ILE A 319 2.29 25.71 -2.33
CA ILE A 319 1.17 26.40 -2.97
C ILE A 319 1.76 27.35 -4.02
N VAL A 320 1.23 27.38 -5.23
CA VAL A 320 1.58 28.36 -6.26
C VAL A 320 0.36 29.23 -6.53
N TYR A 321 0.55 30.54 -6.50
CA TYR A 321 -0.50 31.53 -6.74
C TYR A 321 -0.49 32.04 -8.19
N SER A 322 -1.56 32.70 -8.61
CA SER A 322 -1.77 33.17 -9.99
C SER A 322 -0.78 34.24 -10.46
N ASP A 323 -0.20 35.00 -9.54
CA ASP A 323 0.84 35.98 -9.85
C ASP A 323 2.25 35.35 -9.98
N GLY A 324 2.35 34.03 -9.82
CA GLY A 324 3.59 33.25 -9.88
C GLY A 324 4.40 33.27 -8.58
N SER A 325 3.93 33.97 -7.54
CA SER A 325 4.44 33.75 -6.18
C SER A 325 4.10 32.34 -5.71
N TYR A 326 4.80 31.86 -4.68
CA TYR A 326 4.57 30.54 -4.13
C TYR A 326 4.95 30.44 -2.65
N SER A 327 4.29 29.54 -1.94
CA SER A 327 4.56 29.24 -0.54
C SER A 327 5.09 27.81 -0.40
N ILE A 328 6.05 27.60 0.50
CA ILE A 328 6.57 26.26 0.87
C ILE A 328 6.31 26.01 2.35
N CYS A 329 5.80 24.82 2.68
CA CYS A 329 5.65 24.36 4.06
C CYS A 329 6.88 23.55 4.49
N ASP A 330 7.55 23.95 5.57
CA ASP A 330 8.68 23.21 6.16
C ASP A 330 8.52 23.08 7.70
N PRO A 331 8.31 21.86 8.24
CA PRO A 331 8.05 20.62 7.49
C PRO A 331 6.74 20.71 6.66
N PRO A 332 6.51 19.81 5.68
CA PRO A 332 5.26 19.81 4.92
C PRO A 332 4.04 19.71 5.86
N ALA A 333 3.03 20.54 5.60
CA ALA A 333 1.84 20.61 6.45
C ALA A 333 0.99 19.34 6.29
N ILE A 334 0.51 18.76 7.39
CA ILE A 334 -0.46 17.67 7.32
C ILE A 334 -1.88 18.27 7.20
N GLU A 335 -2.45 18.18 6.00
CA GLU A 335 -3.78 18.68 5.66
C GLU A 335 -4.90 17.78 6.20
N ALA A 336 -4.64 16.47 6.24
CA ALA A 336 -5.59 15.49 6.74
C ALA A 336 -4.81 14.28 7.32
N PRO A 337 -5.17 13.76 8.51
CA PRO A 337 -4.55 12.56 9.04
C PRO A 337 -4.90 11.34 8.18
N VAL A 338 -4.15 10.24 8.34
CA VAL A 338 -4.45 8.96 7.65
C VAL A 338 -5.87 8.48 7.95
N SER A 339 -6.28 8.54 9.21
CA SER A 339 -7.63 8.23 9.65
C SER A 339 -8.07 9.11 10.80
N ILE A 340 -9.38 9.22 11.00
CA ILE A 340 -9.99 10.01 12.07
C ILE A 340 -11.26 9.33 12.59
N ARG A 341 -11.53 9.43 13.90
CA ARG A 341 -12.76 8.95 14.53
C ARG A 341 -13.83 10.05 14.67
N ILE A 342 -15.12 9.71 14.65
CA ILE A 342 -16.17 10.67 15.03
C ILE A 342 -15.90 11.17 16.46
N GLY A 343 -15.90 12.49 16.62
CA GLY A 343 -15.53 13.22 17.83
C GLY A 343 -14.02 13.39 18.04
N GLU A 344 -13.16 12.77 17.22
CA GLU A 344 -11.71 12.95 17.29
C GLU A 344 -11.32 14.26 16.61
N THR A 345 -10.42 15.01 17.26
CA THR A 345 -9.82 16.23 16.73
C THR A 345 -8.36 16.00 16.42
N PHE A 346 -7.98 16.19 15.17
CA PHE A 346 -6.63 16.27 14.67
C PHE A 346 -6.12 17.71 14.71
N LYS A 347 -4.85 17.92 15.11
CA LYS A 347 -4.18 19.22 15.08
C LYS A 347 -2.78 19.09 14.54
N HIS A 348 -2.39 20.02 13.68
CA HIS A 348 -1.04 20.11 13.15
C HIS A 348 -0.65 21.57 12.92
N SER A 349 0.65 21.86 13.04
CA SER A 349 1.21 23.17 12.70
C SER A 349 2.60 23.03 12.12
N CYS A 350 2.95 23.95 11.22
CA CYS A 350 4.26 24.07 10.60
C CYS A 350 4.57 25.55 10.33
N THR A 351 5.68 25.80 9.64
CA THR A 351 6.00 27.13 9.11
C THR A 351 5.73 27.13 7.61
N MET A 352 5.11 28.19 7.11
CA MET A 352 4.95 28.44 5.69
C MET A 352 5.77 29.68 5.30
N THR A 353 6.61 29.55 4.29
CA THR A 353 7.44 30.63 3.77
C THR A 353 6.98 31.00 2.36
N GLU A 354 6.60 32.25 2.17
CA GLU A 354 6.15 32.81 0.91
C GLU A 354 7.34 33.39 0.13
N TYR A 355 7.36 33.16 -1.17
CA TYR A 355 8.37 33.62 -2.11
C TYR A 355 7.72 34.35 -3.27
N ASN A 356 8.33 35.43 -3.74
CA ASN A 356 7.93 36.03 -5.01
C ASN A 356 8.30 35.12 -6.20
N ALA A 357 7.81 35.46 -7.40
CA ALA A 357 8.12 34.73 -8.64
C ALA A 357 9.63 34.65 -8.97
N ALA A 358 10.46 35.52 -8.39
CA ALA A 358 11.92 35.48 -8.54
C ALA A 358 12.62 34.63 -7.45
N GLY A 359 11.88 33.96 -6.58
CA GLY A 359 12.39 33.08 -5.53
C GLY A 359 12.93 33.80 -4.30
N ASN A 360 12.61 35.09 -4.12
CA ASN A 360 13.00 35.82 -2.90
C ASN A 360 11.91 35.68 -1.85
N ILE A 361 12.32 35.42 -0.61
CA ILE A 361 11.41 35.34 0.54
C ILE A 361 10.69 36.68 0.71
N MET A 362 9.36 36.62 0.75
CA MET A 362 8.46 37.73 1.04
C MET A 362 8.03 37.73 2.50
N ASN A 363 7.57 36.58 2.98
CA ASN A 363 7.10 36.40 4.35
C ASN A 363 7.41 34.99 4.87
N SER A 364 7.37 34.82 6.19
CA SER A 364 7.37 33.50 6.82
C SER A 364 6.47 33.54 8.05
N SER A 365 5.48 32.65 8.07
CA SER A 365 4.41 32.68 9.06
C SER A 365 4.05 31.29 9.56
N PRO A 366 3.44 31.19 10.76
CA PRO A 366 2.84 29.95 11.21
C PRO A 366 1.69 29.53 10.28
N TYR A 367 1.65 28.25 9.95
CA TYR A 367 0.53 27.60 9.29
C TYR A 367 0.00 26.50 10.19
N GLY A 368 -1.32 26.42 10.36
CA GLY A 368 -1.96 25.50 11.29
C GLY A 368 -3.25 24.92 10.72
N ARG A 369 -3.53 23.67 11.08
CA ARG A 369 -4.75 22.96 10.72
C ARG A 369 -5.30 22.21 11.91
N GLU A 370 -6.58 22.36 12.16
CA GLU A 370 -7.36 21.60 13.13
C GLU A 370 -8.60 21.06 12.43
N LEU A 371 -8.83 19.75 12.55
CA LEU A 371 -9.96 19.05 11.94
C LEU A 371 -10.61 18.14 12.98
N THR A 372 -11.92 18.17 13.08
CA THR A 372 -12.74 17.28 13.90
C THR A 372 -13.73 16.57 13.00
N LEU A 373 -13.83 15.25 13.11
CA LEU A 373 -14.89 14.51 12.43
C LEU A 373 -16.15 14.58 13.28
N ASP A 374 -17.13 15.38 12.84
CA ASP A 374 -18.37 15.58 13.59
C ASP A 374 -19.32 14.39 13.44
N GLY A 375 -19.30 13.75 12.27
CA GLY A 375 -20.18 12.63 11.98
C GLY A 375 -20.19 12.22 10.52
N VAL A 376 -21.12 11.33 10.20
CA VAL A 376 -21.42 10.90 8.83
C VAL A 376 -22.88 11.16 8.53
N GLU A 377 -23.13 11.83 7.40
CA GLU A 377 -24.48 12.15 6.94
C GLU A 377 -24.59 12.09 5.43
N ASP A 378 -25.81 11.89 4.94
CA ASP A 378 -26.09 11.98 3.50
C ASP A 378 -26.27 13.46 3.14
N ILE A 379 -25.70 13.88 2.02
CA ILE A 379 -25.69 15.27 1.55
C ILE A 379 -26.31 15.38 0.17
N GLU A 380 -27.23 16.34 0.03
CA GLU A 380 -27.79 16.75 -1.26
C GLU A 380 -27.15 18.08 -1.67
N VAL A 381 -26.57 18.10 -2.86
CA VAL A 381 -26.02 19.29 -3.53
C VAL A 381 -26.52 19.34 -4.98
N LEU A 382 -26.16 20.38 -5.72
CA LEU A 382 -26.58 20.55 -7.11
C LEU A 382 -26.14 19.41 -8.04
N ALA A 383 -25.02 18.76 -7.75
CA ALA A 383 -24.55 17.58 -8.48
C ALA A 383 -25.34 16.28 -8.17
N GLY A 384 -26.18 16.26 -7.12
CA GLY A 384 -26.97 15.11 -6.71
C GLY A 384 -26.85 14.78 -5.22
N SER A 385 -27.31 13.58 -4.85
CA SER A 385 -27.22 13.06 -3.49
C SER A 385 -25.99 12.17 -3.32
N PHE A 386 -25.22 12.42 -2.27
CA PHE A 386 -24.05 11.66 -1.88
C PHE A 386 -24.29 11.03 -0.52
N THR A 387 -24.09 9.71 -0.43
CA THR A 387 -24.31 8.95 0.80
C THR A 387 -23.01 8.77 1.56
N GLN A 388 -23.10 8.61 2.89
CA GLN A 388 -21.94 8.32 3.74
C GLN A 388 -20.85 9.41 3.70
N CYS A 389 -21.24 10.68 3.60
CA CYS A 389 -20.28 11.80 3.57
C CYS A 389 -19.72 12.08 4.98
N LEU A 390 -18.41 12.27 5.07
CA LEU A 390 -17.77 12.72 6.32
C LEU A 390 -18.00 14.20 6.51
N LYS A 391 -18.57 14.60 7.65
CA LYS A 391 -18.68 15.99 8.06
C LYS A 391 -17.50 16.35 8.95
N LEU A 392 -16.59 17.16 8.42
CA LEU A 392 -15.42 17.65 9.13
C LEU A 392 -15.63 19.13 9.50
N SER A 393 -15.55 19.48 10.77
CA SER A 393 -15.42 20.87 11.20
C SER A 393 -13.98 21.17 11.60
N GLY A 394 -13.56 22.41 11.48
CA GLY A 394 -12.17 22.72 11.77
C GLY A 394 -11.84 24.18 11.67
N LYS A 395 -10.56 24.45 11.83
CA LYS A 395 -9.98 25.76 11.59
C LYS A 395 -8.64 25.64 10.90
N PHE A 396 -8.38 26.64 10.07
CA PHE A 396 -7.11 26.85 9.42
C PHE A 396 -6.55 28.17 9.95
N THR A 397 -5.26 28.17 10.24
CA THR A 397 -4.52 29.33 10.70
C THR A 397 -3.42 29.63 9.70
N GLU A 398 -3.42 30.84 9.17
CA GLU A 398 -2.33 31.39 8.37
C GLU A 398 -2.03 32.78 8.91
N GLU A 399 -0.78 33.01 9.29
CA GLU A 399 -0.36 34.26 9.94
C GLU A 399 -1.17 34.56 11.22
N GLU A 400 -1.85 35.70 11.25
CA GLU A 400 -2.72 36.14 12.35
C GLU A 400 -4.21 35.85 12.05
N ASN A 401 -4.53 35.27 10.88
CA ASN A 401 -5.88 34.98 10.47
C ASN A 401 -6.26 33.54 10.86
N GLU A 402 -7.42 33.40 11.50
CA GLU A 402 -8.04 32.11 11.79
C GLU A 402 -9.39 32.05 11.06
N SER A 403 -9.54 31.06 10.19
CA SER A 403 -10.79 30.81 9.46
C SER A 403 -11.37 29.47 9.90
N GLN A 404 -12.66 29.44 10.22
CA GLN A 404 -13.37 28.19 10.52
C GLN A 404 -14.03 27.65 9.27
N ILE A 405 -14.04 26.32 9.14
CA ILE A 405 -14.61 25.63 7.99
C ILE A 405 -15.39 24.40 8.45
N THR A 406 -16.50 24.12 7.78
CA THR A 406 -17.15 22.80 7.78
C THR A 406 -17.12 22.24 6.36
N ILE A 407 -16.64 21.02 6.17
CA ILE A 407 -16.49 20.36 4.88
C ILE A 407 -17.22 19.02 4.91
N TRP A 408 -17.88 18.67 3.81
CA TRP A 408 -18.43 17.33 3.59
C TRP A 408 -17.63 16.61 2.51
N LEU A 409 -17.02 15.49 2.86
CA LEU A 409 -16.26 14.65 1.93
C LEU A 409 -17.07 13.41 1.53
N ALA A 410 -17.27 13.18 0.24
CA ALA A 410 -17.92 11.97 -0.27
C ALA A 410 -16.88 10.89 -0.63
N PRO A 411 -17.17 9.59 -0.38
CA PRO A 411 -16.24 8.49 -0.67
C PRO A 411 -15.83 8.46 -2.14
N GLY A 412 -14.54 8.33 -2.42
CA GLY A 412 -13.94 8.29 -3.76
C GLY A 412 -14.02 9.60 -4.54
N ILE A 413 -14.68 10.63 -3.99
CA ILE A 413 -14.97 11.87 -4.71
C ILE A 413 -14.18 13.03 -4.14
N GLY A 414 -14.13 13.25 -2.83
CA GLY A 414 -13.58 14.50 -2.30
C GLY A 414 -14.64 15.41 -1.68
N PRO A 415 -14.32 16.69 -1.48
CA PRO A 415 -15.25 17.66 -0.94
C PRO A 415 -16.45 17.86 -1.88
N VAL A 416 -17.67 17.69 -1.37
CA VAL A 416 -18.92 17.95 -2.11
C VAL A 416 -19.59 19.25 -1.67
N LYS A 417 -19.26 19.71 -0.46
CA LYS A 417 -19.75 20.95 0.12
C LYS A 417 -18.76 21.50 1.14
N SER A 418 -18.64 22.82 1.24
CA SER A 418 -17.94 23.49 2.35
C SER A 418 -18.61 24.80 2.74
N ILE A 419 -18.56 25.14 4.03
CA ILE A 419 -19.08 26.39 4.59
C ILE A 419 -17.99 27.03 5.45
N PHE A 420 -17.66 28.27 5.17
CA PHE A 420 -16.71 29.08 5.93
C PHE A 420 -17.43 30.02 6.93
N SER A 421 -16.71 30.47 7.96
CA SER A 421 -17.26 31.33 9.02
C SER A 421 -17.78 32.69 8.56
N ASP A 422 -17.33 33.18 7.41
CA ASP A 422 -17.80 34.41 6.78
C ASP A 422 -19.10 34.21 5.96
N ASN A 423 -19.69 33.01 6.02
CA ASN A 423 -20.84 32.55 5.24
C ASN A 423 -20.56 32.39 3.75
N GLU A 424 -19.31 32.20 3.34
CA GLU A 424 -19.00 31.63 2.04
C GLU A 424 -19.40 30.14 2.02
N ASN A 425 -20.23 29.75 1.05
CA ASN A 425 -20.65 28.37 0.83
C ASN A 425 -20.20 27.90 -0.55
N SER A 426 -19.51 26.77 -0.62
CA SER A 426 -19.12 26.13 -1.87
C SER A 426 -19.86 24.80 -2.01
N GLU A 427 -20.56 24.61 -3.14
CA GLU A 427 -21.32 23.39 -3.42
C GLU A 427 -20.94 22.80 -4.77
N LEU A 428 -20.75 21.47 -4.81
CA LEU A 428 -20.44 20.76 -6.04
C LEU A 428 -21.63 20.81 -7.00
N ILE A 429 -21.39 21.31 -8.21
CA ILE A 429 -22.39 21.38 -9.28
C ILE A 429 -22.21 20.28 -10.33
N SER A 430 -20.98 19.82 -10.55
CA SER A 430 -20.72 18.66 -11.40
C SER A 430 -19.34 18.06 -11.14
N LEU A 431 -19.24 16.75 -11.36
CA LEU A 431 -18.02 15.96 -11.30
C LEU A 431 -17.79 15.32 -12.67
N THR A 432 -16.56 15.40 -13.18
CA THR A 432 -16.14 14.59 -14.34
C THR A 432 -15.08 13.62 -13.88
N SER A 433 -15.36 12.33 -14.04
CA SER A 433 -14.40 11.24 -13.91
C SER A 433 -14.30 10.55 -15.28
N GLN A 434 -13.11 10.13 -15.70
CA GLN A 434 -12.83 9.44 -16.99
C GLN A 434 -12.52 10.32 -18.21
N GLY A 435 -12.36 11.64 -18.06
CA GLY A 435 -11.80 12.49 -19.10
C GLY A 435 -10.30 12.69 -18.91
N LYS A 436 -9.52 12.79 -19.99
CA LYS A 436 -8.25 13.53 -19.91
C LYS A 436 -8.62 14.99 -19.66
N THR A 437 -8.64 15.41 -18.41
CA THR A 437 -8.76 16.83 -18.09
C THR A 437 -7.47 17.51 -18.51
N TYR A 438 -7.58 18.49 -19.40
CA TYR A 438 -6.45 19.32 -19.78
C TYR A 438 -6.19 20.31 -18.63
N CYS A 439 -5.31 19.94 -17.70
CA CYS A 439 -4.76 20.89 -16.73
C CYS A 439 -3.58 21.61 -17.44
N PRO A 440 -3.43 22.94 -17.29
CA PRO A 440 -2.45 23.73 -18.03
C PRO A 440 -1.02 23.49 -17.53
N ALA A 441 -0.42 22.36 -17.90
CA ALA A 441 1.01 22.09 -17.77
C ALA A 441 1.51 20.84 -18.52
N ASP A 442 0.77 20.33 -19.52
CA ASP A 442 1.30 19.44 -20.55
C ASP A 442 1.79 20.23 -21.77
#